data_AF-A0A532C7W9-F1
#
_entry.id   AF-A0A532C7W9-F1
#
_cell.length_a   1.000
_cell.length_b   1.000
_cell.length_c   1.000
_cell.angle_alpha   90.00
_cell.angle_beta   90.00
_cell.angle_gamma   90.00
#
_symmetry.space_group_name_H-M   'P 1'
#
loop_
_entity.id
_entity.type
_entity.pdbx_description
1 polymer ?
#
loop_
_entity_poly.entity_id
_entity_poly.type
_entity_poly.pdbx_seq_one_letter_code
_entity_poly.pdbx_strand_id
1 'polypeptide(L)'
;MSPARAMFGGYGLYRHDIFFGIIHKGRLYFKTDRITAARYRDRGMKPFKPSAAQTLKNYYEVPVEVLEVADELTAWASQATQR
;
A
#
# COMPACT_ATOMS: atom_id res chain seq x y z
N MET A 1 -2.30 16.61 13.82
CA MET A 1 -2.57 15.74 12.66
C MET A 1 -1.60 16.13 11.56
N SER A 2 -0.43 15.49 11.51
CA SER A 2 0.61 15.88 10.54
C SER A 2 0.21 15.37 9.16
N PRO A 3 0.01 16.25 8.16
CA PRO A 3 -0.39 15.85 6.82
C PRO A 3 0.74 15.04 6.16
N ALA A 4 0.34 14.13 5.27
CA ALA A 4 1.23 13.20 4.58
C ALA A 4 2.57 13.83 4.15
N ARG A 5 3.67 13.33 4.70
CA ARG A 5 5.02 13.76 4.35
C ARG A 5 5.33 13.27 2.94
N ALA A 6 5.67 14.19 2.03
CA ALA A 6 6.07 13.86 0.68
C ALA A 6 7.34 13.00 0.72
N MET A 7 7.28 11.80 0.13
CA MET A 7 8.40 10.88 0.00
C MET A 7 8.50 10.47 -1.46
N PHE A 8 9.55 10.93 -2.15
CA PHE A 8 9.91 10.48 -3.51
C PHE A 8 8.83 10.74 -4.58
N GLY A 9 8.25 11.94 -4.61
CA GLY A 9 7.16 12.27 -5.56
C GLY A 9 5.88 11.46 -5.32
N GLY A 10 5.73 10.93 -4.11
CA GLY A 10 4.56 10.22 -3.61
C GLY A 10 4.22 10.64 -2.19
N TYR A 11 3.15 10.06 -1.66
CA TYR A 11 2.62 10.35 -0.32
C TYR A 11 2.67 9.11 0.56
N GLY A 12 3.16 9.28 1.78
CA GLY A 12 3.07 8.27 2.82
C GLY A 12 1.72 8.31 3.51
N LEU A 13 1.08 7.15 3.69
CA LEU A 13 -0.16 7.01 4.44
C LEU A 13 0.14 6.52 5.86
N TYR A 14 -0.42 7.23 6.83
CA TYR A 14 -0.22 6.99 8.25
C TYR A 14 -1.58 6.87 8.96
N ARG A 15 -1.68 5.91 9.87
CA ARG A 15 -2.76 5.81 10.85
C ARG A 15 -2.13 5.91 12.23
N HIS A 16 -2.32 7.04 12.91
CA HIS A 16 -1.45 7.45 14.04
C HIS A 16 0.02 7.40 13.60
N ASP A 17 0.87 6.66 14.30
CA ASP A 17 2.29 6.51 13.98
C ASP A 17 2.59 5.30 13.08
N ILE A 18 1.56 4.60 12.58
CA ILE A 18 1.72 3.41 11.74
C ILE A 18 1.75 3.81 10.28
N PHE A 19 2.92 3.70 9.65
CA PHE A 19 3.07 3.79 8.20
C PHE A 19 2.55 2.51 7.54
N PHE A 20 1.50 2.64 6.74
CA PHE A 20 0.76 1.49 6.20
C PHE A 20 0.53 1.54 4.69
N GLY A 21 0.81 2.66 4.03
CA GLY A 21 0.56 2.78 2.60
C GLY A 21 1.39 3.85 1.91
N ILE A 22 1.44 3.75 0.60
CA ILE A 22 2.20 4.62 -0.29
C ILE A 22 1.30 4.98 -1.46
N ILE A 23 1.21 6.25 -1.81
CA ILE A 23 0.66 6.70 -3.10
C ILE A 23 1.83 7.17 -3.94
N HIS A 24 2.03 6.58 -5.12
CA HIS A 24 3.11 6.96 -6.02
C HIS A 24 2.67 6.82 -7.47
N LYS A 25 2.86 7.87 -8.28
CA LYS A 25 2.49 7.91 -9.71
C LYS A 25 1.05 7.40 -9.98
N GLY A 26 0.09 7.84 -9.18
CA GLY A 26 -1.33 7.48 -9.32
C GLY A 26 -1.70 6.06 -8.85
N ARG A 27 -0.76 5.33 -8.24
CA ARG A 27 -0.98 3.98 -7.71
C ARG A 27 -0.96 3.98 -6.20
N LEU A 28 -1.87 3.23 -5.60
CA LEU A 28 -1.90 2.99 -4.15
C LEU A 28 -1.22 1.66 -3.83
N TYR A 29 -0.39 1.65 -2.80
CA TYR A 29 0.27 0.46 -2.29
C TYR A 29 -0.04 0.34 -0.80
N PHE A 30 -0.37 -0.86 -0.34
CA PHE A 30 -0.52 -1.15 1.08
C PHE A 30 0.60 -2.05 1.57
N LYS A 31 0.94 -1.83 2.84
CA LYS A 31 1.84 -2.69 3.59
C LYS A 31 1.23 -4.10 3.69
N THR A 32 2.07 -5.11 3.49
CA THR A 32 1.70 -6.52 3.58
C THR A 32 2.67 -7.29 4.46
N ASP A 33 2.21 -8.44 4.93
CA ASP A 33 2.95 -9.43 5.70
C ASP A 33 3.00 -10.77 4.94
N ARG A 34 3.51 -11.83 5.59
CA ARG A 34 3.67 -13.16 4.98
C ARG A 34 2.34 -13.80 4.57
N ILE A 35 1.27 -13.50 5.28
CA ILE A 35 -0.10 -14.00 5.09
C ILE A 35 -0.79 -13.12 4.05
N THR A 36 -0.84 -11.80 4.27
CA THR A 36 -1.60 -10.91 3.39
C THR A 36 -0.97 -10.76 2.01
N ALA A 37 0.34 -10.88 1.85
CA ALA A 37 1.00 -10.73 0.55
C ALA A 37 0.55 -11.75 -0.51
N ALA A 38 0.09 -12.94 -0.11
CA ALA A 38 -0.38 -13.97 -1.05
C ALA A 38 -1.54 -13.43 -1.90
N ARG A 39 -2.55 -12.83 -1.28
CA ARG A 39 -3.75 -12.32 -1.96
C ARG A 39 -3.45 -11.27 -3.04
N TYR A 40 -2.37 -10.51 -2.88
CA TYR A 40 -1.92 -9.51 -3.86
C TYR A 40 -1.22 -10.21 -5.03
N ARG A 41 -0.31 -11.15 -4.73
CA ARG A 41 0.41 -11.93 -5.76
C ARG A 41 -0.53 -12.77 -6.62
N ASP A 42 -1.55 -13.38 -5.99
CA ASP A 42 -2.53 -14.21 -6.69
C ASP A 42 -3.37 -13.39 -7.68
N ARG A 43 -3.52 -12.09 -7.42
CA ARG A 43 -4.12 -11.11 -8.35
C ARG A 43 -3.11 -10.48 -9.32
N GLY A 44 -1.87 -10.96 -9.34
CA GLY A 44 -0.80 -10.45 -10.21
C GLY A 44 -0.21 -9.11 -9.79
N MET A 45 -0.59 -8.57 -8.62
CA MET A 45 -0.11 -7.27 -8.14
C MET A 45 1.39 -7.30 -7.84
N LYS A 46 2.04 -6.16 -8.04
CA LYS A 46 3.50 -6.03 -7.94
C LYS A 46 3.92 -5.31 -6.67
N PRO A 47 5.12 -5.63 -6.13
CA PRO A 47 5.66 -4.91 -5.01
C PRO A 47 6.04 -3.48 -5.42
N PHE A 48 6.05 -2.56 -4.45
CA PHE A 48 6.43 -1.18 -4.68
C PHE A 48 7.90 -1.08 -5.09
N LYS A 49 8.15 -0.49 -6.26
CA LYS A 49 9.48 -0.32 -6.85
C LYS A 49 9.66 1.13 -7.31
N PRO A 50 10.14 2.04 -6.44
CA PRO A 50 10.33 3.45 -6.79
C PRO A 50 11.48 3.70 -7.77
N SER A 51 12.47 2.80 -7.81
CA SER A 51 13.62 2.86 -8.72
C SER A 51 14.10 1.47 -9.11
N ALA A 52 15.01 1.36 -10.09
CA ALA A 52 15.59 0.07 -10.48
C ALA A 52 16.36 -0.61 -9.33
N ALA A 53 16.97 0.19 -8.45
CA ALA A 53 17.80 -0.27 -7.34
C ALA A 53 17.02 -0.58 -6.05
N GLN A 54 15.77 -0.12 -5.92
CA GLN A 54 15.00 -0.24 -4.68
C GLN A 54 13.66 -0.91 -4.92
N THR A 55 13.35 -1.94 -4.12
CA THR A 55 12.04 -2.60 -4.11
C THR A 55 11.65 -2.89 -2.66
N LEU A 56 10.48 -2.41 -2.25
CA LEU A 56 9.91 -2.74 -0.95
C LEU A 56 8.99 -3.96 -1.11
N LYS A 57 9.50 -5.14 -0.74
CA LYS A 57 8.81 -6.43 -0.92
C LYS A 57 7.57 -6.63 -0.03
N ASN A 58 7.35 -5.72 0.90
CA ASN A 58 6.25 -5.71 1.87
C ASN A 58 5.25 -4.57 1.59
N TYR A 59 5.27 -4.00 0.39
CA TYR A 59 4.24 -3.08 -0.08
C TYR A 59 3.78 -3.54 -1.45
N TYR A 60 2.50 -3.82 -1.62
CA TYR A 60 1.94 -4.27 -2.89
C TYR A 60 0.88 -3.30 -3.39
N GLU A 61 0.83 -3.16 -4.71
CA GLU A 61 -0.19 -2.35 -5.39
C GLU A 61 -1.58 -2.87 -5.06
N VAL A 62 -2.49 -1.96 -4.70
CA VAL A 62 -3.89 -2.27 -4.42
C VAL A 62 -4.59 -2.48 -5.76
N PRO A 63 -5.29 -3.61 -5.95
CA PRO A 63 -6.03 -3.88 -7.18
C PRO A 63 -7.10 -2.80 -7.43
N VAL A 64 -7.37 -2.52 -8.71
CA VAL A 64 -8.34 -1.48 -9.10
C VAL A 64 -9.75 -1.82 -8.60
N GLU A 65 -10.12 -3.09 -8.64
CA GLU A 65 -11.41 -3.57 -8.16
C GLU A 65 -11.63 -3.28 -6.66
N VAL A 66 -10.55 -3.29 -5.87
CA VAL A 66 -10.59 -2.93 -4.45
C VAL A 66 -10.66 -1.41 -4.28
N LEU A 67 -10.02 -0.63 -5.15
CA LEU A 67 -10.08 0.84 -5.12
C LEU A 67 -11.48 1.37 -5.43
N GLU A 68 -12.26 0.66 -6.25
CA GLU A 68 -13.60 1.06 -6.68
C GLU A 68 -14.68 0.75 -5.63
N VAL A 69 -14.40 -0.12 -4.65
CA VAL A 69 -15.34 -0.50 -3.60
C VAL A 69 -14.87 0.03 -2.24
N ALA A 70 -15.53 1.08 -1.75
CA ALA A 70 -15.10 1.81 -0.54
C ALA A 70 -14.95 0.92 0.71
N ASP A 71 -15.86 -0.04 0.91
CA ASP A 71 -15.81 -0.97 2.03
C ASP A 71 -14.63 -1.93 1.92
N GLU A 72 -14.33 -2.44 0.72
CA GLU A 72 -13.17 -3.29 0.48
C GLU A 72 -11.87 -2.53 0.69
N LEU A 73 -11.78 -1.32 0.14
CA LEU A 73 -10.63 -0.45 0.34
C LEU A 73 -10.36 -0.20 1.83
N THR A 74 -11.42 0.07 2.60
CA THR A 74 -11.34 0.29 4.04
C THR A 74 -10.90 -0.97 4.78
N ALA A 75 -11.41 -2.15 4.40
CA ALA A 75 -11.00 -3.43 4.97
C ALA A 75 -9.52 -3.73 4.69
N TRP A 76 -9.04 -3.45 3.48
CA TRP A 76 -7.65 -3.66 3.10
C TRP A 76 -6.70 -2.67 3.80
N ALA A 77 -7.09 -1.40 3.88
CA ALA A 77 -6.36 -0.40 4.66
C ALA A 77 -6.27 -0.79 6.14
N SER A 78 -7.40 -1.24 6.71
CA SER A 78 -7.46 -1.69 8.12
C SER A 78 -6.50 -2.84 8.37
N GLN A 79 -6.43 -3.82 7.47
CA GLN A 79 -5.48 -4.93 7.56
C GLN A 79 -4.03 -4.46 7.44
N ALA A 80 -3.72 -3.50 6.57
CA ALA A 80 -2.37 -2.95 6.42
C ALA A 80 -1.89 -2.17 7.65
N THR A 81 -2.82 -1.70 8.51
CA THR A 81 -2.50 -1.07 9.80
C THR A 81 -2.35 -2.07 10.94
N GLN A 82 -2.87 -3.28 10.76
CA GLN A 82 -2.69 -4.41 11.67
C GLN A 82 -1.41 -5.14 11.23
N ARG A 83 -0.67 -5.69 12.17
CA ARG A 83 0.69 -6.17 11.90
C ARG A 83 0.74 -7.46 11.10
#